data_AF-A0A072Q3N2-F1
#
_entry.id   AF-A0A072Q3N2-F1
#
_cell.length_a   1.000
_cell.length_b   1.000
_cell.length_c   1.000
_cell.angle_alpha   90.00
_cell.angle_beta   90.00
_cell.angle_gamma   90.00
#
_symmetry.space_group_name_H-M   'P 1'
#
loop_
_entity.id
_entity.type
_entity.pdbx_description
1 polymer ?
#
loop_
_entity_poly.entity_id
_entity_poly.type
_entity_poly.pdbx_seq_one_letter_code
_entity_poly.pdbx_strand_id
1 'polypeptide(L)'
;MDLRAICSAYAVCMSKQQFAQLPEFVHDNVIYNSKPPMTAKAYGRMINDIIRDLVDFRLDVEMLVVEPIGVLTDLNGMVSARFRLSHESQSEQALGRRTVFYEHVFFQFTQGKIAEIWPLIAWPGR
;
A
#
# COMPACT_ATOMS: atom_id res chain seq x y z
N MET A 1 -16.48 -0.46 -8.34
CA MET A 1 -15.78 -0.83 -7.08
C MET A 1 -15.93 0.32 -6.11
N ASP A 2 -16.04 0.03 -4.82
CA ASP A 2 -15.95 1.06 -3.77
C ASP A 2 -14.49 1.23 -3.31
N LEU A 3 -14.22 2.21 -2.44
CA LEU A 3 -12.87 2.46 -1.91
C LEU A 3 -12.29 1.27 -1.14
N ARG A 4 -13.14 0.49 -0.45
CA ARG A 4 -12.70 -0.71 0.29
C ARG A 4 -12.14 -1.75 -0.66
N ALA A 5 -12.86 -2.04 -1.74
CA ALA A 5 -12.42 -2.98 -2.76
C ALA A 5 -11.13 -2.51 -3.43
N ILE A 6 -10.99 -1.22 -3.70
CA ILE A 6 -9.78 -0.64 -4.32
C ILE A 6 -8.57 -0.81 -3.40
N CYS A 7 -8.70 -0.51 -2.10
CA CYS A 7 -7.64 -0.75 -1.11
C CYS A 7 -7.24 -2.23 -1.03
N SER A 8 -8.20 -3.15 -1.03
CA SER A 8 -7.91 -4.59 -1.02
C SER A 8 -7.19 -5.06 -2.29
N ALA A 9 -7.61 -4.58 -3.46
CA ALA A 9 -6.96 -4.90 -4.73
C ALA A 9 -5.53 -4.33 -4.80
N TYR A 10 -5.33 -3.10 -4.32
CA TYR A 10 -4.00 -2.52 -4.12
C TYR A 10 -3.11 -3.41 -3.24
N ALA A 11 -3.60 -3.91 -2.11
CA ALA A 11 -2.81 -4.76 -1.22
C ALA A 11 -2.43 -6.11 -1.87
N VAL A 12 -3.32 -6.68 -2.68
CA VAL A 12 -3.02 -7.86 -3.50
C VAL A 12 -1.96 -7.56 -4.56
N CYS A 13 -2.07 -6.43 -5.26
CA CYS A 13 -1.07 -5.98 -6.23
C CYS A 13 0.31 -5.82 -5.59
N MET A 14 0.38 -5.25 -4.39
CA MET A 14 1.61 -5.09 -3.60
C MET A 14 2.20 -6.45 -3.20
N SER A 15 1.38 -7.36 -2.68
CA SER A 15 1.83 -8.72 -2.30
C SER A 15 2.37 -9.51 -3.48
N LYS A 16 1.77 -9.36 -4.66
CA LYS A 16 2.23 -9.99 -5.90
C LYS A 16 3.41 -9.28 -6.57
N GLN A 17 3.84 -8.13 -6.02
CA GLN A 17 4.87 -7.27 -6.60
C GLN A 17 4.57 -6.87 -8.06
N GLN A 18 3.29 -6.77 -8.41
CA GLN A 18 2.83 -6.43 -9.76
C GLN A 18 2.83 -4.92 -9.99
N PHE A 19 3.94 -4.25 -9.70
CA PHE A 19 4.03 -2.78 -9.67
C PHE A 19 3.69 -2.10 -10.99
N ALA A 20 3.77 -2.81 -12.12
CA ALA A 20 3.29 -2.33 -13.42
C ALA A 20 1.78 -2.04 -13.44
N GLN A 21 0.98 -2.69 -12.57
CA GLN A 21 -0.47 -2.53 -12.43
C GLN A 21 -0.86 -1.44 -11.42
N LEU A 22 0.09 -0.90 -10.64
CA LEU A 22 -0.22 0.16 -9.67
C LEU A 22 -0.96 1.38 -10.24
N PRO A 23 -0.78 1.81 -11.51
CA PRO A 23 -1.58 2.89 -12.08
C PRO A 23 -3.10 2.64 -12.09
N GLU A 24 -3.58 1.42 -11.88
CA GLU A 24 -5.00 1.12 -11.70
C GLU A 24 -5.53 1.62 -10.35
N PHE A 25 -4.68 1.66 -9.32
CA PHE A 25 -5.06 1.96 -7.93
C PHE A 25 -4.48 3.28 -7.42
N VAL A 26 -3.38 3.75 -8.00
CA VAL A 26 -2.59 4.90 -7.54
C VAL A 26 -2.63 6.01 -8.57
N HIS A 27 -2.81 7.25 -8.12
CA HIS A 27 -2.87 8.44 -8.96
C HIS A 27 -1.49 8.75 -9.53
N ASP A 28 -1.44 9.35 -10.74
CA ASP A 28 -0.16 9.63 -11.42
C ASP A 28 0.57 10.89 -10.92
N ASN A 29 0.05 11.48 -9.84
CA ASN A 29 0.66 12.55 -9.05
C ASN A 29 0.60 12.18 -7.55
N VAL A 30 0.87 10.93 -7.22
CA VAL A 30 0.78 10.46 -5.83
C VAL A 30 1.84 11.14 -4.96
N ILE A 31 1.43 11.55 -3.77
CA ILE A 31 2.30 12.08 -2.72
C ILE A 31 2.48 10.99 -1.67
N TYR A 32 3.73 10.65 -1.35
CA TYR A 32 4.05 9.68 -0.30
C TYR A 32 4.82 10.37 0.82
N ASN A 33 4.23 10.44 2.00
CA ASN A 33 4.83 11.01 3.22
C ASN A 33 5.55 12.34 2.98
N SER A 34 4.81 13.31 2.40
CA SER A 34 5.30 14.66 2.08
C SER A 34 6.45 14.74 1.05
N LYS A 35 6.79 13.65 0.35
CA LYS A 35 7.71 13.70 -0.80
C LYS A 35 7.07 14.48 -1.97
N PRO A 36 7.89 15.05 -2.88
CA PRO A 36 7.36 15.62 -4.11
C PRO A 36 6.45 14.64 -4.87
N PRO A 37 5.38 15.13 -5.53
CA PRO A 37 4.49 14.29 -6.32
C PRO A 37 5.24 13.43 -7.34
N MET A 38 4.81 12.19 -7.52
CA MET A 38 5.42 11.25 -8.46
C MET A 38 4.38 10.42 -9.19
N THR A 39 4.77 9.83 -10.32
CA THR A 39 3.91 8.89 -11.05
C THR A 39 3.66 7.62 -10.26
N ALA A 40 2.54 6.93 -10.53
CA ALA A 40 2.24 5.65 -9.90
C ALA A 40 3.37 4.62 -10.16
N LYS A 41 3.98 4.69 -11.35
CA LYS A 41 5.15 3.87 -11.70
C LYS A 41 6.39 4.22 -10.89
N ALA A 42 6.65 5.50 -10.63
CA ALA A 42 7.78 5.93 -9.80
C ALA A 42 7.58 5.51 -8.34
N TYR A 43 6.37 5.65 -7.82
CA TYR A 43 5.98 5.13 -6.51
C TYR A 43 6.21 3.62 -6.42
N GLY A 44 5.74 2.85 -7.42
CA GLY A 44 5.97 1.40 -7.49
C GLY A 44 7.45 1.00 -7.46
N ARG A 45 8.32 1.73 -8.18
CA ARG A 45 9.77 1.49 -8.13
C ARG A 45 10.35 1.78 -6.76
N MET A 46 9.97 2.89 -6.13
CA MET A 46 10.41 3.24 -4.78
C MET A 46 10.06 2.13 -3.79
N ILE A 47 8.83 1.61 -3.85
CA ILE A 47 8.38 0.50 -3.01
C ILE A 47 9.17 -0.78 -3.30
N ASN A 48 9.30 -1.15 -4.58
CA ASN A 48 10.09 -2.32 -5.00
C ASN A 48 11.52 -2.27 -4.44
N ASP A 49 12.18 -1.11 -4.49
CA ASP A 49 13.54 -0.96 -3.99
C ASP A 49 13.66 -1.18 -2.47
N ILE A 50 12.58 -0.94 -1.71
CA ILE A 50 12.57 -1.19 -0.27
C ILE A 50 12.36 -2.67 0.04
N ILE A 51 11.50 -3.36 -0.73
CA ILE A 51 11.13 -4.76 -0.44
C ILE A 51 11.79 -5.82 -1.32
N ARG A 52 12.65 -5.44 -2.27
CA ARG A 52 13.27 -6.38 -3.22
C ARG A 52 14.02 -7.55 -2.56
N ASP A 53 14.52 -7.34 -1.35
CA ASP A 53 15.29 -8.35 -0.61
C ASP A 53 14.40 -9.21 0.31
N LEU A 54 13.09 -8.91 0.39
CA LEU A 54 12.14 -9.66 1.21
C LEU A 54 11.58 -10.85 0.44
N VAL A 55 11.64 -12.03 1.05
CA VAL A 55 11.13 -13.28 0.46
C VAL A 55 9.69 -13.52 0.90
N ASP A 56 8.84 -14.01 -0.02
CA ASP A 56 7.40 -14.26 0.19
C ASP A 56 6.70 -13.08 0.91
N PHE A 57 7.00 -11.86 0.48
CA PHE A 57 6.38 -10.65 1.01
C PHE A 57 4.85 -10.67 0.81
N ARG A 58 4.11 -10.38 1.88
CA ARG A 58 2.65 -10.21 1.86
C ARG A 58 2.24 -8.96 2.61
N LEU A 59 1.25 -8.28 2.04
CA LEU A 59 0.55 -7.14 2.59
C LEU A 59 -0.93 -7.51 2.74
N ASP A 60 -1.31 -7.97 3.92
CA ASP A 60 -2.67 -8.40 4.22
C ASP A 60 -3.47 -7.24 4.81
N VAL A 61 -4.70 -7.05 4.34
CA VAL A 61 -5.62 -6.07 4.92
C VAL A 61 -6.21 -6.62 6.22
N GLU A 62 -5.84 -6.03 7.36
CA GLU A 62 -6.35 -6.44 8.66
C GLU A 62 -7.52 -5.54 9.10
N MET A 63 -7.42 -4.23 8.87
CA MET A 63 -8.48 -3.27 9.18
C MET A 63 -8.57 -2.21 8.09
N LEU A 64 -9.80 -1.80 7.76
CA LEU A 64 -10.08 -0.67 6.87
C LEU A 64 -11.24 0.15 7.43
N VAL A 65 -10.98 1.42 7.67
CA VAL A 65 -11.97 2.45 8.00
C VAL A 65 -12.07 3.38 6.80
N VAL A 66 -13.24 3.42 6.18
CA VAL A 66 -13.52 4.28 5.03
C VAL A 66 -14.45 5.38 5.53
N GLU A 67 -14.07 6.63 5.35
CA GLU A 67 -14.96 7.76 5.67
C GLU A 67 -16.23 7.65 4.81
N PRO A 68 -17.44 7.90 5.37
CA PRO A 68 -18.67 7.81 4.60
C PRO A 68 -18.60 8.69 3.35
N ILE A 69 -18.62 8.06 2.18
CA ILE A 69 -18.71 8.74 0.89
C ILE A 69 -20.15 9.26 0.80
N GLY A 70 -20.41 10.47 1.28
CA GLY A 70 -21.75 11.04 1.28
C GLY A 70 -22.25 11.23 -0.15
N VAL A 71 -23.04 10.30 -0.70
CA VAL A 71 -23.71 10.31 -2.04
C VAL A 71 -22.81 10.64 -3.25
N LEU A 72 -21.52 10.93 -3.05
CA LEU A 72 -20.60 11.38 -4.08
C LEU A 72 -20.15 10.18 -4.91
N THR A 73 -20.53 10.20 -6.18
CA THR A 73 -20.25 9.19 -7.20
C THR A 73 -18.78 9.07 -7.59
N ASP A 74 -17.94 9.99 -7.12
CA ASP A 74 -16.60 10.21 -7.69
C ASP A 74 -15.49 9.47 -6.94
N LEU A 75 -15.83 8.63 -5.94
CA LEU A 75 -14.87 7.84 -5.16
C LEU A 75 -13.72 8.71 -4.60
N ASN A 76 -14.07 9.90 -4.11
CA ASN A 76 -13.19 10.77 -3.34
C ASN A 76 -13.42 10.50 -1.85
N GLY A 77 -12.37 10.52 -1.05
CA GLY A 77 -12.51 10.39 0.40
C GLY A 77 -11.25 9.89 1.10
N MET A 78 -11.37 9.71 2.41
CA MET A 78 -10.28 9.24 3.25
C MET A 78 -10.46 7.76 3.62
N VAL A 79 -9.36 7.01 3.57
CA VAL A 79 -9.30 5.64 4.07
C VAL A 79 -8.16 5.52 5.07
N SER A 80 -8.43 4.95 6.24
CA SER A 80 -7.39 4.47 7.15
C SER A 80 -7.30 2.96 7.05
N ALA A 81 -6.09 2.45 6.93
CA ALA A 81 -5.81 1.02 6.87
C ALA A 81 -4.82 0.61 7.96
N ARG A 82 -5.04 -0.59 8.49
CA ARG A 82 -4.01 -1.35 9.18
C ARG A 82 -3.68 -2.56 8.30
N PHE A 83 -2.45 -2.63 7.86
CA PHE A 83 -1.93 -3.78 7.13
C PHE A 83 -1.10 -4.66 8.04
N ARG A 84 -1.25 -5.97 7.88
CA ARG A 84 -0.34 -6.97 8.41
C ARG A 84 0.69 -7.30 7.33
N LEU A 85 1.94 -6.95 7.58
CA LEU A 85 3.06 -7.22 6.70
C LEU A 85 3.76 -8.46 7.18
N SER A 86 4.10 -9.34 6.25
CA SER A 86 4.87 -10.51 6.60
C SER A 86 5.79 -10.95 5.48
N HIS A 87 6.99 -11.39 5.86
CA HIS A 87 8.02 -11.81 4.93
C HIS A 87 8.99 -12.77 5.63
N GLU A 88 9.84 -13.39 4.83
CA GLU A 88 10.99 -14.16 5.30
C GLU A 88 12.27 -13.39 4.95
N SER A 89 13.25 -13.42 5.86
CA SER A 89 14.63 -13.08 5.51
C SER A 89 15.39 -14.32 5.05
N GLN A 90 16.50 -14.13 4.32
CA GLN A 90 17.33 -15.23 3.84
C GLN A 90 17.82 -16.16 4.96
N SER A 91 18.10 -15.62 6.15
CA SER A 91 18.51 -16.42 7.32
C SER A 91 17.34 -17.15 7.99
N GLU A 92 16.12 -16.61 7.88
CA GLU A 92 14.91 -17.19 8.47
C GLU A 92 14.29 -18.29 7.61
N GLN A 93 14.47 -18.24 6.28
CA GLN A 93 13.95 -19.26 5.37
C GLN A 93 14.46 -20.67 5.73
N ALA A 94 15.73 -20.79 6.12
CA ALA A 94 16.32 -22.04 6.57
C ALA A 94 15.73 -22.56 7.91
N LEU A 95 15.12 -21.67 8.70
CA LEU A 95 14.53 -21.98 10.00
C LEU A 95 12.99 -22.04 9.95
N GLY A 96 12.37 -21.81 8.78
CA GLY A 96 10.92 -21.71 8.63
C GLY A 96 10.28 -20.59 9.46
N ARG A 97 11.04 -19.53 9.76
CA ARG A 97 10.58 -18.40 10.59
C ARG A 97 10.08 -17.27 9.69
N ARG A 98 9.07 -16.54 10.15
CA ARG A 98 8.46 -15.44 9.41
C ARG A 98 8.42 -14.20 10.27
N THR A 99 8.97 -13.10 9.76
CA THR A 99 8.86 -11.79 10.41
C THR A 99 7.49 -11.18 10.09
N VAL A 100 6.84 -10.60 11.12
CA VAL A 100 5.52 -9.97 11.01
C VAL A 100 5.58 -8.59 11.68
N PHE A 101 5.08 -7.58 11.00
CA PHE A 101 4.86 -6.25 11.57
C PHE A 101 3.58 -5.62 11.02
N TYR A 102 3.16 -4.51 11.62
CA TYR A 102 1.91 -3.84 11.26
C TYR A 102 2.19 -2.41 10.82
N GLU A 103 1.62 -2.03 9.69
CA GLU A 103 1.63 -0.66 9.19
C GLU A 103 0.25 -0.06 9.43
N HIS A 104 0.21 1.14 10.01
CA HIS A 104 -0.97 1.99 9.98
C HIS A 104 -0.72 3.08 8.94
N VAL A 105 -1.69 3.30 8.07
CA VAL A 105 -1.57 4.26 6.98
C VAL A 105 -2.89 4.95 6.74
N PHE A 106 -2.82 6.23 6.38
CA PHE A 106 -3.93 6.99 5.86
C PHE A 106 -3.75 7.19 4.35
N PHE A 107 -4.85 7.12 3.63
CA PHE A 107 -4.95 7.36 2.21
C PHE A 107 -5.97 8.46 1.94
N GLN A 108 -5.61 9.38 1.05
CA GLN A 108 -6.58 10.22 0.38
C GLN A 108 -6.82 9.68 -1.02
N PHE A 109 -8.09 9.52 -1.38
CA PHE A 109 -8.53 9.11 -2.70
C PHE A 109 -9.06 10.29 -3.50
N THR A 110 -8.67 10.32 -4.77
CA THR A 110 -9.20 11.23 -5.79
C THR A 110 -9.56 10.40 -7.02
N GLN A 111 -10.81 10.49 -7.49
CA GLN A 111 -11.33 9.79 -8.66
C GLN A 111 -11.08 8.27 -8.61
N GLY A 112 -11.26 7.68 -7.42
CA GLY A 112 -11.03 6.25 -7.20
C GLY A 112 -9.57 5.80 -7.20
N LYS A 113 -8.61 6.73 -7.11
CA LYS A 113 -7.18 6.41 -7.00
C LYS A 113 -6.54 7.03 -5.77
N ILE A 114 -5.57 6.34 -5.19
CA ILE A 114 -4.76 6.81 -4.06
C ILE A 114 -3.92 8.00 -4.53
N ALA A 115 -4.23 9.19 -4.02
CA ALA A 115 -3.56 10.44 -4.38
C ALA A 115 -2.53 10.88 -3.33
N GLU A 116 -2.75 10.55 -2.06
CA GLU A 116 -1.79 10.83 -0.99
C GLU A 116 -1.75 9.71 0.04
N ILE A 117 -0.55 9.43 0.55
CA ILE A 117 -0.25 8.33 1.46
C ILE A 117 0.51 8.86 2.67
N TRP A 118 -0.05 8.70 3.86
CA TRP A 118 0.59 9.03 5.14
C TRP A 118 0.79 7.77 5.99
N PRO A 119 1.96 7.11 5.90
CA PRO A 119 2.29 5.98 6.76
C PRO A 119 2.67 6.48 8.16
N LEU A 120 2.14 5.85 9.22
CA LEU A 120 2.52 6.09 10.62
C LEU A 120 3.79 5.31 11.00
N ILE A 121 3.96 4.13 10.43
CA ILE A 121 5.16 3.32 10.56
C ILE A 121 5.66 3.11 9.14
N ALA A 122 6.68 3.87 8.75
CA ALA A 122 7.41 3.58 7.52
C ALA A 122 8.12 2.23 7.70
N TRP A 123 8.10 1.42 6.65
CA TRP A 123 8.77 0.12 6.57
C TRP A 123 10.14 0.17 7.22
N PRO A 124 10.57 -0.90 7.93
CA PRO A 124 11.83 -0.90 8.65
C PRO A 124 12.93 -0.39 7.71
N GLY A 125 13.36 0.85 7.96
CA GLY A 125 14.56 1.36 7.36
C GLY A 125 15.66 0.40 7.77
N ARG A 126 16.42 -0.06 6.78
CA ARG A 126 17.79 -0.44 7.10
C ARG A 126 18.51 0.77 7.69
#